data_AF-A0A954YFS2-F1
#
_entry.id   AF-A0A954YFS2-F1
#
_cell.length_a   1.000
_cell.length_b   1.000
_cell.length_c   1.000
_cell.angle_alpha   90.00
_cell.angle_beta   90.00
_cell.angle_gamma   90.00
#
_symmetry.space_group_name_H-M   'P 1'
#
loop_
_entity.id
_entity.type
_entity.pdbx_description
1 polymer ?
#
loop_
_entity_poly.entity_id
_entity_poly.type
_entity_poly.pdbx_seq_one_letter_code
_entity_poly.pdbx_strand_id
1 'polypeptide(L)'
;MKRRSFRRRVLLWLTPWLCGGVLGAGAALGLRPPTTRIERQIERSDGVILPDPTYARGADYPWSRQAPPEFPIPPYAEHLRGVRIVLDPGHGGRGDVPGFKRGPTGLREAEVNLRVAKYLRDFLREAGASVTLTREDDRYLHKENSADLQARAEVANRANADLFLSIHHNAAGSPRANYSAVFYHGDADHSPASLSAARFFVAGLADALRLESQLPCPVLSDENMYETGFGVLRAANVPAVLTEASFYSNPDEETRLRDPIYNRREAYGLFVAIARWGYAGLPRVRIIEPAGRWKRGEPIAVALDDGLRGRGGWGKDRVRIVRDSFSVKVNGEWADFSVDEGMTRLTISPPETRENELRVRVDFENVFGQRVLHPEMTLKVSR
;
A
#
# COMPACT_ATOMS: atom_id res chain seq x y z
N MET A 1 -61.12 -7.01 -27.26
CA MET A 1 -60.49 -8.29 -27.65
C MET A 1 -59.22 -8.51 -26.85
N LYS A 2 -59.01 -9.74 -26.40
CA LYS A 2 -58.15 -10.18 -25.28
C LYS A 2 -56.64 -10.11 -25.59
N ARG A 3 -55.84 -9.58 -24.65
CA ARG A 3 -54.39 -9.84 -24.53
C ARG A 3 -54.18 -11.16 -23.77
N ARG A 4 -53.45 -12.12 -24.33
CA ARG A 4 -53.08 -13.38 -23.67
C ARG A 4 -51.70 -13.26 -23.02
N SER A 5 -51.65 -13.50 -21.72
CA SER A 5 -50.43 -13.75 -20.94
C SER A 5 -49.98 -15.20 -21.08
N PHE A 6 -48.68 -15.45 -21.13
CA PHE A 6 -48.11 -16.79 -20.98
C PHE A 6 -47.03 -16.76 -19.88
N ARG A 7 -47.35 -17.34 -18.71
CA ARG A 7 -46.39 -17.72 -17.67
C ARG A 7 -46.25 -19.24 -17.74
N ARG A 8 -45.04 -19.75 -17.99
CA ARG A 8 -44.71 -21.17 -17.75
C ARG A 8 -43.89 -21.26 -16.48
N ARG A 9 -44.47 -21.91 -15.46
CA ARG A 9 -43.76 -22.49 -14.31
C ARG A 9 -43.25 -23.87 -14.75
N VAL A 10 -41.97 -24.14 -14.54
CA VAL A 10 -41.41 -25.51 -14.62
C VAL A 10 -41.12 -25.95 -13.20
N LEU A 11 -41.78 -27.03 -12.80
CA LEU A 11 -41.68 -27.72 -11.52
C LEU A 11 -40.67 -28.86 -11.70
N LEU A 12 -39.54 -28.83 -11.00
CA LEU A 12 -38.56 -29.93 -10.99
C LEU A 12 -38.92 -30.90 -9.87
N TRP A 13 -39.05 -32.17 -10.25
CA TRP A 13 -39.35 -33.31 -9.38
C TRP A 13 -38.07 -33.79 -8.69
N LEU A 14 -38.12 -33.88 -7.35
CA LEU A 14 -37.18 -34.64 -6.53
C LEU A 14 -37.68 -36.09 -6.43
N THR A 15 -36.83 -37.06 -6.73
CA THR A 15 -37.07 -38.48 -6.42
C THR A 15 -36.20 -38.90 -5.23
N PRO A 16 -36.75 -39.52 -4.19
CA PRO A 16 -36.00 -40.26 -3.19
C PRO A 16 -36.03 -41.76 -3.53
N TRP A 17 -34.86 -42.39 -3.64
CA TRP A 17 -34.75 -43.84 -3.67
C TRP A 17 -34.76 -44.37 -2.23
N LEU A 18 -35.89 -44.96 -1.85
CA LEU A 18 -36.09 -45.82 -0.68
C LEU A 18 -36.41 -47.22 -1.21
N CYS A 19 -35.49 -48.16 -1.09
CA CYS A 19 -35.79 -49.59 -1.21
C CYS A 19 -35.81 -50.21 0.18
N GLY A 20 -36.97 -50.78 0.52
CA GLY A 20 -37.23 -51.54 1.74
C GLY A 20 -36.44 -52.83 1.84
N GLY A 21 -36.31 -53.32 3.07
CA GLY A 21 -35.46 -54.44 3.44
C GLY A 21 -36.12 -55.81 3.42
N VAL A 22 -35.34 -56.81 3.84
CA VAL A 22 -35.79 -58.11 4.35
C VAL A 22 -34.80 -58.58 5.42
N LEU A 23 -35.33 -58.95 6.59
CA LEU A 23 -34.64 -59.63 7.68
C LEU A 23 -34.41 -61.11 7.34
N GLY A 24 -33.23 -61.64 7.65
CA GLY A 24 -32.94 -63.07 7.63
C GLY A 24 -31.71 -63.38 8.50
N ALA A 25 -31.94 -64.09 9.59
CA ALA A 25 -30.91 -64.45 10.58
C ALA A 25 -30.10 -65.69 10.15
N GLY A 26 -28.84 -65.75 10.62
CA GLY A 26 -28.16 -66.99 10.96
C GLY A 26 -27.14 -67.55 9.97
N ALA A 27 -25.84 -67.32 10.23
CA ALA A 27 -24.82 -68.35 10.38
C ALA A 27 -23.42 -67.70 10.45
N ALA A 28 -22.76 -67.84 11.60
CA ALA A 28 -21.37 -67.45 11.78
C ALA A 28 -20.46 -68.44 11.03
N LEU A 29 -19.71 -67.93 10.05
CA LEU A 29 -18.53 -68.59 9.50
C LEU A 29 -17.34 -67.66 9.74
N GLY A 30 -16.52 -68.03 10.72
CA GLY A 30 -15.29 -67.34 11.06
C GLY A 30 -14.26 -67.50 9.96
N LEU A 31 -14.11 -66.49 9.13
CA LEU A 31 -12.93 -66.28 8.30
C LEU A 31 -12.29 -64.95 8.75
N ARG A 32 -11.26 -65.05 9.58
CA ARG A 32 -10.38 -63.90 9.86
C ARG A 32 -9.55 -63.63 8.59
N PRO A 33 -9.60 -62.44 7.99
CA PRO A 33 -8.67 -62.11 6.92
C PRO A 33 -7.24 -62.05 7.50
N PRO A 34 -6.21 -62.45 6.74
CA PRO A 34 -4.84 -62.39 7.20
C PRO A 34 -4.44 -60.93 7.46
N THR A 35 -4.13 -60.62 8.72
CA THR A 35 -3.60 -59.34 9.18
C THR A 35 -2.09 -59.30 8.97
N THR A 36 -1.66 -59.32 7.72
CA THR A 36 -0.31 -58.88 7.34
C THR A 36 -0.49 -57.78 6.32
N ARG A 37 -0.66 -56.57 6.84
CA ARG A 37 -0.63 -55.34 6.07
C ARG A 37 0.82 -55.13 5.63
N ILE A 38 1.11 -55.48 4.37
CA ILE A 38 2.38 -55.11 3.75
C ILE A 38 2.29 -53.60 3.49
N GLU A 39 2.83 -52.79 4.40
CA GLU A 39 3.06 -51.37 4.16
C GLU A 39 4.14 -51.24 3.09
N ARG A 40 3.74 -51.18 1.81
CA ARG A 40 4.65 -50.75 0.75
C ARG A 40 4.81 -49.24 0.84
N GLN A 41 5.76 -48.79 1.66
CA GLN A 41 6.31 -47.45 1.48
C GLN A 41 7.03 -47.43 0.13
N ILE A 42 6.58 -46.54 -0.75
CA ILE A 42 7.21 -46.34 -2.05
C ILE A 42 8.42 -45.43 -1.80
N GLU A 43 9.59 -46.03 -1.59
CA GLU A 43 10.85 -45.29 -1.62
C GLU A 43 11.13 -44.84 -3.06
N ARG A 44 11.26 -43.53 -3.26
CA ARG A 44 11.76 -42.96 -4.50
C ARG A 44 13.29 -42.99 -4.51
N SER A 45 13.87 -42.97 -5.71
CA SER A 45 15.32 -42.98 -5.93
C SER A 45 16.06 -41.75 -5.37
N ASP A 46 15.33 -40.73 -4.90
CA ASP A 46 15.84 -39.53 -4.24
C ASP A 46 15.82 -39.63 -2.70
N GLY A 47 15.44 -40.79 -2.14
CA GLY A 47 15.39 -41.01 -0.68
C GLY A 47 14.19 -40.35 0.01
N VAL A 48 13.24 -39.78 -0.75
CA VAL A 48 12.04 -39.17 -0.19
C VAL A 48 11.00 -40.25 0.09
N ILE A 49 10.72 -40.49 1.38
CA ILE A 49 9.64 -41.36 1.83
C ILE A 49 8.32 -40.59 1.68
N LEU A 50 7.43 -41.09 0.82
CA LEU A 50 6.09 -40.52 0.64
C LEU A 50 5.08 -41.19 1.59
N PRO A 51 4.16 -40.42 2.20
CA PRO A 51 3.11 -40.99 3.03
C PRO A 51 2.12 -41.80 2.17
N ASP A 52 1.50 -42.83 2.76
CA ASP A 52 0.55 -43.71 2.07
C ASP A 52 -0.65 -42.90 1.54
N PRO A 53 -0.89 -42.86 0.21
CA PRO A 53 -1.93 -42.03 -0.39
C PRO A 53 -3.35 -42.40 0.02
N THR A 54 -3.54 -43.57 0.62
CA THR A 54 -4.83 -44.06 1.11
C THR A 54 -5.24 -43.38 2.43
N TYR A 55 -4.26 -42.87 3.19
CA TYR A 55 -4.47 -42.29 4.52
C TYR A 55 -3.91 -40.87 4.65
N ALA A 56 -2.98 -40.49 3.78
CA ALA A 56 -2.37 -39.17 3.76
C ALA A 56 -3.37 -38.11 3.29
N ARG A 57 -3.47 -37.03 4.07
CA ARG A 57 -4.10 -35.79 3.62
C ARG A 57 -3.18 -35.11 2.60
N GLY A 58 -3.76 -34.28 1.74
CA GLY A 58 -2.99 -33.50 0.76
C GLY A 58 -1.83 -32.71 1.38
N ALA A 59 -1.96 -32.27 2.64
CA ALA A 59 -0.94 -31.55 3.41
C ALA A 59 0.22 -32.41 3.95
N ASP A 60 0.09 -33.74 3.92
CA ASP A 60 1.11 -34.64 4.46
C ASP A 60 2.25 -34.88 3.46
N TYR A 61 2.04 -34.48 2.19
CA TYR A 61 3.04 -34.64 1.15
C TYR A 61 4.09 -33.53 1.16
N PRO A 62 5.39 -33.84 0.94
CA PRO A 62 6.43 -32.81 0.90
C PRO A 62 6.16 -31.67 -0.09
N TRP A 63 5.59 -31.97 -1.26
CA TRP A 63 5.25 -30.97 -2.29
C TRP A 63 4.03 -30.10 -1.94
N SER A 64 3.31 -30.43 -0.86
CA SER A 64 2.23 -29.60 -0.34
C SER A 64 2.73 -28.55 0.66
N ARG A 65 3.96 -28.69 1.15
CA ARG A 65 4.63 -27.65 1.92
C ARG A 65 5.01 -26.53 0.96
N GLN A 66 4.50 -25.33 1.20
CA GLN A 66 4.93 -24.16 0.44
C GLN A 66 6.43 -23.94 0.67
N ALA A 67 7.17 -23.67 -0.41
CA ALA A 67 8.55 -23.23 -0.30
C ALA A 67 8.62 -22.01 0.63
N PRO A 68 9.69 -21.84 1.42
CA PRO A 68 9.90 -20.62 2.18
C PRO A 68 9.77 -19.40 1.27
N PRO A 69 9.09 -18.33 1.69
CA PRO A 69 8.96 -17.15 0.87
C PRO A 69 10.34 -16.54 0.61
N GLU A 70 10.64 -16.29 -0.65
CA GLU A 70 11.83 -15.54 -1.07
C GLU A 70 11.51 -14.04 -1.16
N PHE A 71 12.52 -13.21 -0.90
CA PHE A 71 12.38 -11.75 -0.88
C PHE A 71 13.45 -11.08 -1.75
N PRO A 72 13.51 -11.35 -3.07
CA PRO A 72 14.53 -10.79 -3.95
C PRO A 72 14.35 -9.27 -4.12
N ILE A 73 15.44 -8.52 -4.27
CA ILE A 73 15.35 -7.12 -4.71
C ILE A 73 15.04 -7.11 -6.21
N PRO A 74 13.86 -6.64 -6.65
CA PRO A 74 13.55 -6.62 -8.07
C PRO A 74 14.42 -5.56 -8.79
N PRO A 75 14.81 -5.78 -10.06
CA PRO A 75 15.70 -4.85 -10.77
C PRO A 75 15.21 -3.40 -10.78
N TYR A 76 13.89 -3.20 -10.96
CA TYR A 76 13.28 -1.87 -10.99
C TYR A 76 13.30 -1.14 -9.63
N ALA A 77 13.69 -1.79 -8.53
CA ALA A 77 13.91 -1.13 -7.25
C ALA A 77 15.12 -0.17 -7.29
N GLU A 78 16.00 -0.26 -8.31
CA GLU A 78 17.11 0.67 -8.49
C GLU A 78 16.68 2.14 -8.57
N HIS A 79 15.44 2.41 -9.01
CA HIS A 79 14.87 3.75 -9.09
C HIS A 79 14.47 4.34 -7.72
N LEU A 80 14.65 3.59 -6.64
CA LEU A 80 14.53 4.09 -5.27
C LEU A 80 15.83 4.72 -4.76
N ARG A 81 16.94 4.63 -5.49
CA ARG A 81 18.22 5.19 -5.09
C ARG A 81 18.10 6.69 -4.80
N GLY A 82 18.41 7.08 -3.56
CA GLY A 82 18.36 8.47 -3.10
C GLY A 82 16.95 9.02 -2.82
N VAL A 83 15.90 8.22 -3.03
CA VAL A 83 14.53 8.59 -2.63
C VAL A 83 14.44 8.63 -1.11
N ARG A 84 13.88 9.70 -0.56
CA ARG A 84 13.74 9.90 0.89
C ARG A 84 12.39 9.39 1.36
N ILE A 85 12.39 8.34 2.16
CA ILE A 85 11.16 7.70 2.63
C ILE A 85 11.13 7.77 4.16
N VAL A 86 10.02 8.24 4.69
CA VAL A 86 9.75 8.20 6.13
C VAL A 86 8.69 7.15 6.42
N LEU A 87 9.04 6.20 7.29
CA LEU A 87 8.15 5.15 7.75
C LEU A 87 7.65 5.47 9.16
N ASP A 88 6.35 5.50 9.34
CA ASP A 88 5.71 5.70 10.63
C ASP A 88 5.05 4.40 11.11
N PRO A 89 5.74 3.59 11.94
CA PRO A 89 5.04 2.51 12.61
C PRO A 89 4.04 3.12 13.61
N GLY A 90 2.75 2.97 13.30
CA GLY A 90 1.66 3.55 14.06
C GLY A 90 1.70 3.20 15.54
N HIS A 91 1.16 4.09 16.39
CA HIS A 91 1.16 3.98 17.85
C HIS A 91 2.57 3.91 18.46
N GLY A 92 2.72 3.20 19.58
CA GLY A 92 3.94 3.09 20.37
C GLY A 92 3.71 3.55 21.81
N GLY A 93 4.33 2.86 22.76
CA GLY A 93 4.05 3.04 24.18
C GLY A 93 2.65 2.53 24.55
N ARG A 94 2.08 3.04 25.65
CA ARG A 94 0.77 2.64 26.21
C ARG A 94 0.59 1.14 26.43
N GLY A 95 1.69 0.38 26.49
CA GLY A 95 1.67 -1.05 26.83
C GLY A 95 1.10 -1.30 28.23
N ASP A 96 1.20 -0.32 29.11
CA ASP A 96 0.64 -0.27 30.44
C ASP A 96 -0.89 -0.13 30.47
N VAL A 97 -1.52 0.39 29.42
CA VAL A 97 -2.98 0.56 29.36
C VAL A 97 -3.65 -0.78 28.99
N PRO A 98 -4.45 -1.38 29.90
CA PRO A 98 -5.10 -2.65 29.63
C PRO A 98 -6.03 -2.59 28.41
N GLY A 99 -5.92 -3.56 27.50
CA GLY A 99 -6.78 -3.66 26.31
C GLY A 99 -6.53 -2.62 25.20
N PHE A 100 -5.58 -1.68 25.37
CA PHE A 100 -5.33 -0.66 24.36
C PHE A 100 -4.73 -1.26 23.08
N LYS A 101 -5.52 -1.27 21.99
CA LYS A 101 -5.12 -1.73 20.64
C LYS A 101 -4.47 -3.12 20.65
N ARG A 102 -5.17 -4.06 21.31
CA ARG A 102 -4.75 -5.47 21.45
C ARG A 102 -5.73 -6.41 20.77
N GLY A 103 -5.19 -7.46 20.16
CA GLY A 103 -5.98 -8.58 19.65
C GLY A 103 -6.45 -9.53 20.75
N PRO A 104 -7.28 -10.53 20.38
CA PRO A 104 -7.87 -11.50 21.31
C PRO A 104 -6.88 -12.21 22.26
N THR A 105 -5.66 -12.47 21.79
CA THR A 105 -4.59 -13.13 22.56
C THR A 105 -3.59 -12.15 23.15
N GLY A 106 -3.86 -10.84 23.06
CA GLY A 106 -3.06 -9.77 23.67
C GLY A 106 -1.95 -9.21 22.79
N LEU A 107 -1.82 -9.63 21.52
CA LEU A 107 -0.85 -9.05 20.58
C LEU A 107 -1.16 -7.57 20.40
N ARG A 108 -0.13 -6.73 20.48
CA ARG A 108 -0.29 -5.27 20.30
C ARG A 108 -0.10 -4.88 18.87
N GLU A 109 -0.99 -4.03 18.37
CA GLU A 109 -0.86 -3.41 17.04
C GLU A 109 0.51 -2.71 16.87
N ALA A 110 0.92 -1.95 17.89
CA ALA A 110 2.17 -1.18 17.88
C ALA A 110 3.43 -2.05 17.67
N GLU A 111 3.42 -3.30 18.13
CA GLU A 111 4.53 -4.24 17.97
C GLU A 111 4.60 -4.75 16.52
N VAL A 112 3.45 -5.08 15.94
CA VAL A 112 3.33 -5.54 14.55
C VAL A 112 3.75 -4.41 13.61
N ASN A 113 3.20 -3.21 13.79
CA ASN A 113 3.53 -2.03 12.99
C ASN A 113 5.04 -1.75 13.00
N LEU A 114 5.69 -1.83 14.17
CA LEU A 114 7.14 -1.63 14.30
C LEU A 114 7.94 -2.72 13.60
N ARG A 115 7.51 -3.99 13.71
CA ARG A 115 8.19 -5.12 13.09
C ARG A 115 8.14 -5.01 11.55
N VAL A 116 6.96 -4.74 11.00
CA VAL A 116 6.76 -4.53 9.55
C VAL A 116 7.60 -3.34 9.07
N ALA A 117 7.56 -2.20 9.78
CA ALA A 117 8.34 -1.02 9.41
C ALA A 117 9.86 -1.28 9.37
N LYS A 118 10.39 -2.06 10.32
CA LYS A 118 11.81 -2.44 10.34
C LYS A 118 12.18 -3.34 9.17
N TYR A 119 11.36 -4.35 8.85
CA TYR A 119 11.60 -5.18 7.66
C TYR A 119 11.52 -4.36 6.36
N LEU A 120 10.53 -3.48 6.24
CA LEU A 120 10.36 -2.61 5.08
C LEU A 120 11.56 -1.67 4.92
N ARG A 121 12.03 -1.06 6.01
CA ARG A 121 13.24 -0.23 6.04
C ARG A 121 14.44 -0.98 5.47
N ASP A 122 14.64 -2.22 5.88
CA ASP A 122 15.80 -3.00 5.47
C ASP A 122 15.77 -3.27 3.96
N PHE A 123 14.62 -3.68 3.41
CA PHE A 123 14.45 -3.84 1.94
C PHE A 123 14.66 -2.53 1.17
N LEU A 124 14.10 -1.42 1.67
CA LEU A 124 14.23 -0.11 1.02
C LEU A 124 15.67 0.41 1.05
N ARG A 125 16.39 0.20 2.17
CA ARG A 125 17.81 0.58 2.28
C ARG A 125 18.70 -0.28 1.38
N GLU A 126 18.39 -1.57 1.26
CA GLU A 126 19.08 -2.48 0.32
C GLU A 126 18.89 -2.02 -1.14
N ALA A 127 17.71 -1.50 -1.48
CA ALA A 127 17.43 -0.87 -2.77
C ALA A 127 18.04 0.54 -2.94
N GLY A 128 18.72 1.09 -1.92
CA GLY A 128 19.42 2.38 -1.98
C GLY A 128 18.59 3.60 -1.60
N ALA A 129 17.39 3.43 -1.03
CA ALA A 129 16.59 4.53 -0.51
C ALA A 129 17.13 5.06 0.82
N SER A 130 16.92 6.35 1.07
CA SER A 130 17.20 6.98 2.37
C SER A 130 15.98 6.84 3.27
N VAL A 131 16.05 5.98 4.29
CA VAL A 131 14.90 5.63 5.13
C VAL A 131 15.06 6.10 6.57
N THR A 132 14.08 6.86 7.05
CA THR A 132 13.94 7.31 8.44
C THR A 132 12.67 6.72 9.06
N LEU A 133 12.74 6.26 10.31
CA LEU A 133 11.55 5.85 11.06
C LEU A 133 11.15 6.97 12.04
N THR A 134 9.85 7.18 12.24
CA THR A 134 9.37 8.11 13.30
C THR A 134 9.72 7.61 14.71
N ARG A 135 9.75 6.29 14.90
CA ARG A 135 10.24 5.60 16.11
C ARG A 135 10.92 4.28 15.77
N GLU A 136 11.93 3.90 16.56
CA GLU A 136 12.64 2.62 16.41
C GLU A 136 12.33 1.62 17.53
N ASP A 137 11.59 2.05 18.56
CA ASP A 137 11.21 1.31 19.75
C ASP A 137 9.73 1.56 20.09
N ASP A 138 9.26 0.97 21.19
CA ASP A 138 7.87 1.07 21.64
C ASP A 138 7.64 2.34 22.47
N ARG A 139 7.67 3.51 21.80
CA ARG A 139 7.46 4.83 22.41
C ARG A 139 6.46 5.67 21.63
N TYR A 140 5.85 6.63 22.33
CA TYR A 140 5.27 7.83 21.72
C TYR A 140 6.36 8.89 21.51
N LEU A 141 6.18 9.74 20.51
CA LEU A 141 6.98 10.94 20.28
C LEU A 141 6.50 12.09 21.18
N HIS A 142 5.22 12.07 21.58
CA HIS A 142 4.65 13.01 22.54
C HIS A 142 3.56 12.36 23.42
N LYS A 143 3.36 12.84 24.66
CA LYS A 143 2.39 12.26 25.60
C LYS A 143 0.93 12.51 25.20
N GLU A 144 0.67 13.69 24.64
CA GLU A 144 -0.64 14.08 24.10
C GLU A 144 -0.80 13.57 22.67
N ASN A 145 -1.96 12.96 22.38
CA ASN A 145 -2.19 12.26 21.12
C ASN A 145 -2.11 13.17 19.88
N SER A 146 -2.71 14.37 19.94
CA SER A 146 -2.67 15.32 18.81
C SER A 146 -1.24 15.76 18.48
N ALA A 147 -0.47 16.12 19.52
CA ALA A 147 0.93 16.49 19.39
C ALA A 147 1.82 15.31 18.97
N ASP A 148 1.47 14.07 19.33
CA ASP A 148 2.19 12.86 18.86
C ASP A 148 2.01 12.66 17.36
N LEU A 149 0.77 12.74 16.87
CA LEU A 149 0.46 12.65 15.44
C LEU A 149 1.15 13.77 14.64
N GLN A 150 1.17 14.99 15.18
CA GLN A 150 1.89 16.10 14.57
C GLN A 150 3.40 15.86 14.55
N ALA A 151 3.99 15.41 15.67
CA ALA A 151 5.43 15.15 15.76
C ALA A 151 5.88 14.07 14.75
N ARG A 152 5.06 13.05 14.49
CA ARG A 152 5.31 12.03 13.45
C ARG A 152 5.36 12.64 12.06
N ALA A 153 4.36 13.43 11.69
CA ALA A 153 4.31 14.10 10.40
C ALA A 153 5.48 15.11 10.24
N GLU A 154 5.86 15.78 11.33
CA GLU A 154 7.00 16.70 11.32
C GLU A 154 8.33 16.02 11.00
N VAL A 155 8.53 14.74 11.34
CA VAL A 155 9.72 13.98 10.91
C VAL A 155 9.79 13.95 9.37
N ALA A 156 8.66 13.67 8.71
CA ALA A 156 8.58 13.63 7.25
C ALA A 156 8.74 15.02 6.61
N ASN A 157 8.09 16.03 7.19
CA ASN A 157 8.16 17.41 6.71
C ASN A 157 9.59 17.96 6.80
N ARG A 158 10.30 17.74 7.92
CA ARG A 158 11.69 18.19 8.11
C ARG A 158 12.68 17.46 7.23
N ALA A 159 12.44 16.16 6.97
CA ALA A 159 13.21 15.40 6.00
C ALA A 159 12.93 15.82 4.54
N ASN A 160 11.87 16.62 4.32
CA ASN A 160 11.30 16.92 3.03
C ASN A 160 11.07 15.62 2.24
N ALA A 161 10.47 14.62 2.90
CA ALA A 161 10.37 13.26 2.38
C ALA A 161 9.69 13.21 1.01
N ASP A 162 10.13 12.31 0.14
CA ASP A 162 9.46 12.05 -1.13
C ASP A 162 8.22 11.15 -0.94
N LEU A 163 8.17 10.40 0.16
CA LEU A 163 7.02 9.63 0.61
C LEU A 163 7.03 9.48 2.13
N PHE A 164 5.88 9.71 2.75
CA PHE A 164 5.56 9.37 4.13
C PHE A 164 4.56 8.21 4.15
N LEU A 165 4.92 7.10 4.81
CA LEU A 165 4.07 5.92 4.92
C LEU A 165 3.81 5.59 6.40
N SER A 166 2.57 5.74 6.84
CA SER A 166 2.12 5.30 8.15
C SER A 166 1.55 3.87 8.08
N ILE A 167 2.07 2.98 8.92
CA ILE A 167 1.81 1.52 8.87
C ILE A 167 0.95 1.15 10.07
N HIS A 168 -0.23 0.58 9.79
CA HIS A 168 -1.24 0.22 10.77
C HIS A 168 -1.89 -1.14 10.48
N HIS A 169 -2.50 -1.70 11.53
CA HIS A 169 -3.35 -2.87 11.45
C HIS A 169 -4.67 -2.56 12.16
N ASN A 170 -5.78 -2.86 11.50
CA ASN A 170 -7.08 -2.35 11.85
C ASN A 170 -7.73 -3.19 12.96
N ALA A 171 -8.86 -2.70 13.45
CA ALA A 171 -9.75 -3.41 14.34
C ALA A 171 -11.21 -3.12 13.99
N ALA A 172 -12.08 -4.10 14.16
CA ALA A 172 -13.52 -3.93 14.04
C ALA A 172 -14.24 -4.65 15.19
N GLY A 173 -15.49 -4.23 15.44
CA GLY A 173 -16.37 -4.93 16.39
C GLY A 173 -16.74 -6.35 15.92
N SER A 174 -16.72 -6.60 14.62
CA SER A 174 -16.89 -7.95 14.07
C SER A 174 -15.52 -8.66 14.00
N PRO A 175 -15.33 -9.80 14.69
CA PRO A 175 -14.06 -10.55 14.64
C PRO A 175 -13.83 -11.24 13.29
N ARG A 176 -14.80 -11.20 12.37
CA ARG A 176 -14.68 -11.74 11.01
C ARG A 176 -14.15 -10.71 10.00
N ALA A 177 -14.14 -9.42 10.34
CA ALA A 177 -13.63 -8.39 9.43
C ALA A 177 -12.13 -8.58 9.24
N ASN A 178 -11.70 -8.68 7.97
CA ASN A 178 -10.28 -8.75 7.63
C ASN A 178 -10.06 -8.42 6.15
N TYR A 179 -9.62 -7.20 5.87
CA TYR A 179 -9.31 -6.71 4.52
C TYR A 179 -8.25 -5.61 4.61
N SER A 180 -7.62 -5.28 3.49
CA SER A 180 -6.69 -4.15 3.43
C SER A 180 -7.41 -2.86 3.04
N ALA A 181 -7.00 -1.74 3.63
CA ALA A 181 -7.42 -0.41 3.23
C ALA A 181 -6.20 0.54 3.19
N VAL A 182 -6.19 1.45 2.23
CA VAL A 182 -5.12 2.42 2.03
C VAL A 182 -5.75 3.80 2.02
N PHE A 183 -5.24 4.68 2.86
CA PHE A 183 -5.77 6.01 3.07
C PHE A 183 -4.79 7.09 2.61
N TYR A 184 -5.36 8.18 2.13
CA TYR A 184 -4.66 9.45 1.91
C TYR A 184 -5.56 10.59 2.44
N HIS A 185 -4.96 11.75 2.69
CA HIS A 185 -5.69 12.96 3.09
C HIS A 185 -5.85 13.91 1.92
N GLY A 186 -7.04 14.50 1.73
CA GLY A 186 -7.37 15.30 0.54
C GLY A 186 -8.36 14.62 -0.40
N ASP A 187 -8.64 15.31 -1.51
CA ASP A 187 -9.27 14.78 -2.70
C ASP A 187 -8.25 14.66 -3.85
N ALA A 188 -8.74 14.39 -5.07
CA ALA A 188 -7.90 14.24 -6.25
C ALA A 188 -7.14 15.53 -6.63
N ASP A 189 -7.64 16.71 -6.25
CA ASP A 189 -7.08 18.01 -6.62
C ASP A 189 -6.15 18.58 -5.51
N HIS A 190 -6.42 18.26 -4.25
CA HIS A 190 -5.67 18.76 -3.11
C HIS A 190 -4.40 17.94 -2.80
N SER A 191 -4.47 16.61 -2.90
CA SER A 191 -3.33 15.70 -2.61
C SER A 191 -3.05 14.66 -3.71
N PRO A 192 -2.87 15.11 -4.96
CA PRO A 192 -2.74 14.23 -6.12
C PRO A 192 -1.56 13.24 -6.02
N ALA A 193 -0.42 13.66 -5.45
CA ALA A 193 0.75 12.79 -5.26
C ALA A 193 0.53 11.69 -4.20
N SER A 194 -0.18 12.00 -3.12
CA SER A 194 -0.57 11.02 -2.10
C SER A 194 -1.52 9.97 -2.69
N LEU A 195 -2.52 10.41 -3.46
CA LEU A 195 -3.44 9.53 -4.17
C LEU A 195 -2.70 8.65 -5.20
N SER A 196 -1.78 9.22 -5.99
CA SER A 196 -1.02 8.44 -6.97
C SER A 196 -0.14 7.37 -6.33
N ALA A 197 0.47 7.65 -5.17
CA ALA A 197 1.23 6.68 -4.39
C ALA A 197 0.33 5.60 -3.76
N ALA A 198 -0.81 6.00 -3.16
CA ALA A 198 -1.76 5.10 -2.49
C ALA A 198 -2.20 3.92 -3.38
N ARG A 199 -2.37 4.15 -4.68
CA ARG A 199 -2.78 3.14 -5.66
C ARG A 199 -1.84 1.94 -5.76
N PHE A 200 -0.55 2.11 -5.49
CA PHE A 200 0.43 1.02 -5.60
C PHE A 200 0.37 0.05 -4.43
N PHE A 201 0.03 0.55 -3.24
CA PHE A 201 -0.02 -0.24 -2.02
C PHE A 201 -1.12 -1.29 -2.04
N VAL A 202 -2.23 -1.03 -2.71
CA VAL A 202 -3.34 -1.97 -2.86
C VAL A 202 -2.87 -3.29 -3.45
N ALA A 203 -2.17 -3.23 -4.60
CA ALA A 203 -1.69 -4.44 -5.27
C ALA A 203 -0.63 -5.16 -4.44
N GLY A 204 0.29 -4.42 -3.83
CA GLY A 204 1.34 -4.99 -2.97
C GLY A 204 0.78 -5.74 -1.76
N LEU A 205 -0.21 -5.16 -1.09
CA LEU A 205 -0.89 -5.79 0.06
C LEU A 205 -1.74 -6.99 -0.36
N ALA A 206 -2.50 -6.88 -1.45
CA ALA A 206 -3.32 -7.97 -1.96
C ALA A 206 -2.46 -9.20 -2.32
N ASP A 207 -1.35 -8.99 -3.03
CA ASP A 207 -0.43 -10.06 -3.43
C ASP A 207 0.23 -10.74 -2.22
N ALA A 208 0.64 -9.95 -1.22
CA ALA A 208 1.39 -10.40 -0.05
C ALA A 208 0.53 -11.07 1.03
N LEU A 209 -0.66 -10.52 1.31
CA LEU A 209 -1.50 -10.99 2.43
C LEU A 209 -2.54 -12.01 2.00
N ARG A 210 -3.03 -11.93 0.75
CA ARG A 210 -4.06 -12.81 0.18
C ARG A 210 -5.25 -13.00 1.12
N LEU A 211 -5.74 -11.90 1.68
CA LEU A 211 -6.89 -11.91 2.59
C LEU A 211 -8.14 -12.41 1.85
N GLU A 212 -9.02 -13.10 2.57
CA GLU A 212 -10.25 -13.67 2.01
C GLU A 212 -11.25 -12.59 1.57
N SER A 213 -11.28 -11.46 2.28
CA SER A 213 -12.13 -10.33 1.96
C SER A 213 -11.33 -9.18 1.36
N GLN A 214 -11.93 -8.48 0.40
CA GLN A 214 -11.35 -7.30 -0.23
C GLN A 214 -12.41 -6.21 -0.33
N LEU A 215 -11.99 -4.96 -0.17
CA LEU A 215 -12.85 -3.81 -0.47
C LEU A 215 -12.94 -3.61 -1.98
N PRO A 216 -14.13 -3.27 -2.52
CA PRO A 216 -14.25 -2.89 -3.94
C PRO A 216 -13.40 -1.66 -4.30
N CYS A 217 -13.28 -0.70 -3.38
CA CYS A 217 -12.41 0.46 -3.50
C CYS A 217 -11.51 0.55 -2.26
N PRO A 218 -10.29 0.00 -2.32
CA PRO A 218 -9.39 -0.05 -1.16
C PRO A 218 -8.55 1.21 -0.99
N VAL A 219 -8.61 2.18 -1.92
CA VAL A 219 -8.02 3.51 -1.76
C VAL A 219 -9.10 4.49 -1.31
N LEU A 220 -8.90 5.11 -0.16
CA LEU A 220 -9.91 5.90 0.53
C LEU A 220 -9.33 7.28 0.90
N SER A 221 -10.14 8.33 0.71
CA SER A 221 -9.85 9.65 1.28
C SER A 221 -10.35 9.68 2.71
N ASP A 222 -9.46 9.90 3.67
CA ASP A 222 -9.84 10.01 5.08
C ASP A 222 -10.66 11.27 5.37
N GLU A 223 -10.45 12.34 4.62
CA GLU A 223 -11.16 13.62 4.71
C GLU A 223 -12.62 13.47 4.27
N ASN A 224 -12.87 12.69 3.22
CA ASN A 224 -14.24 12.38 2.79
C ASN A 224 -14.97 11.44 3.75
N MET A 225 -14.23 10.65 4.55
CA MET A 225 -14.80 9.66 5.46
C MET A 225 -14.99 10.18 6.88
N TYR A 226 -14.14 11.10 7.33
CA TYR A 226 -14.08 11.56 8.71
C TYR A 226 -14.00 13.08 8.76
N GLU A 227 -14.79 13.70 9.63
CA GLU A 227 -14.92 15.17 9.75
C GLU A 227 -13.57 15.92 9.84
N THR A 228 -12.56 15.30 10.45
CA THR A 228 -11.22 15.88 10.51
C THR A 228 -10.19 15.12 9.67
N GLY A 229 -10.46 13.90 9.21
CA GLY A 229 -9.44 12.98 8.68
C GLY A 229 -8.40 12.54 9.73
N PHE A 230 -7.39 11.78 9.30
CA PHE A 230 -6.34 11.27 10.17
C PHE A 230 -5.28 12.33 10.44
N GLY A 231 -5.06 12.64 11.72
CA GLY A 231 -4.16 13.72 12.13
C GLY A 231 -2.74 13.61 11.58
N VAL A 232 -2.22 12.39 11.43
CA VAL A 232 -0.87 12.15 10.91
C VAL A 232 -0.76 12.46 9.40
N LEU A 233 -1.81 12.19 8.62
CA LEU A 233 -1.85 12.50 7.20
C LEU A 233 -2.15 13.98 6.97
N ARG A 234 -3.10 14.54 7.72
CA ARG A 234 -3.46 15.97 7.68
C ARG A 234 -2.30 16.90 8.03
N ALA A 235 -1.39 16.48 8.91
CA ALA A 235 -0.22 17.27 9.30
C ALA A 235 0.99 17.11 8.35
N ALA A 236 0.91 16.23 7.36
CA ALA A 236 1.99 16.00 6.40
C ALA A 236 1.90 16.98 5.21
N ASN A 237 3.00 17.69 4.95
CA ASN A 237 3.14 18.61 3.81
C ASN A 237 3.90 17.95 2.64
N VAL A 238 4.04 16.63 2.68
CA VAL A 238 4.73 15.78 1.71
C VAL A 238 3.76 14.67 1.28
N PRO A 239 4.00 13.97 0.16
CA PRO A 239 3.16 12.84 -0.25
C PRO A 239 3.04 11.81 0.89
N ALA A 240 1.81 11.53 1.33
CA ALA A 240 1.54 10.82 2.56
C ALA A 240 0.43 9.76 2.39
N VAL A 241 0.70 8.54 2.85
CA VAL A 241 -0.20 7.40 2.76
C VAL A 241 -0.26 6.68 4.11
N LEU A 242 -1.42 6.18 4.51
CA LEU A 242 -1.59 5.28 5.65
C LEU A 242 -2.14 3.93 5.17
N THR A 243 -1.52 2.83 5.58
CA THR A 243 -2.01 1.48 5.26
C THR A 243 -2.57 0.81 6.50
N GLU A 244 -3.82 0.38 6.41
CA GLU A 244 -4.44 -0.59 7.31
C GLU A 244 -4.34 -1.97 6.65
N ALA A 245 -3.29 -2.73 6.97
CA ALA A 245 -2.89 -3.90 6.20
C ALA A 245 -3.86 -5.09 6.37
N SER A 246 -4.23 -5.38 7.61
CA SER A 246 -5.17 -6.42 8.01
C SER A 246 -5.72 -6.13 9.41
N PHE A 247 -6.54 -7.01 10.00
CA PHE A 247 -7.25 -6.72 11.25
C PHE A 247 -6.72 -7.55 12.43
N TYR A 248 -6.10 -6.90 13.43
CA TYR A 248 -5.64 -7.60 14.65
C TYR A 248 -6.80 -8.10 15.54
N SER A 249 -8.02 -7.59 15.33
CA SER A 249 -9.22 -8.06 16.01
C SER A 249 -9.74 -9.40 15.48
N ASN A 250 -9.28 -9.84 14.30
CA ASN A 250 -9.60 -11.14 13.74
C ASN A 250 -8.66 -12.21 14.35
N PRO A 251 -9.17 -13.27 15.02
CA PRO A 251 -8.31 -14.25 15.71
C PRO A 251 -7.35 -15.02 14.79
N ASP A 252 -7.79 -15.37 13.58
CA ASP A 252 -6.97 -16.10 12.62
C ASP A 252 -5.89 -15.18 12.02
N GLU A 253 -6.23 -13.91 11.78
CA GLU A 253 -5.25 -12.89 11.39
C GLU A 253 -4.25 -12.59 12.51
N GLU A 254 -4.70 -12.42 13.77
CA GLU A 254 -3.80 -12.18 14.90
C GLU A 254 -2.77 -13.32 15.02
N THR A 255 -3.18 -14.57 14.78
CA THR A 255 -2.28 -15.72 14.74
C THR A 255 -1.21 -15.56 13.65
N ARG A 256 -1.59 -15.10 12.45
CA ARG A 256 -0.64 -14.79 11.37
C ARG A 256 0.27 -13.60 11.69
N LEU A 257 -0.26 -12.54 12.32
CA LEU A 257 0.52 -11.37 12.72
C LEU A 257 1.54 -11.65 13.83
N ARG A 258 1.41 -12.76 14.54
CA ARG A 258 2.46 -13.24 15.47
C ARG A 258 3.67 -13.82 14.75
N ASP A 259 3.50 -14.31 13.52
CA ASP A 259 4.58 -14.90 12.72
C ASP A 259 5.47 -13.81 12.09
N PRO A 260 6.76 -13.71 12.48
CA PRO A 260 7.67 -12.74 11.88
C PRO A 260 7.86 -12.93 10.36
N ILE A 261 7.73 -14.15 9.83
CA ILE A 261 7.85 -14.42 8.40
C ILE A 261 6.64 -13.84 7.65
N TYR A 262 5.43 -13.94 8.22
CA TYR A 262 4.24 -13.30 7.69
C TYR A 262 4.41 -11.78 7.62
N ASN A 263 4.90 -11.14 8.70
CA ASN A 263 5.15 -9.69 8.70
C ASN A 263 6.26 -9.28 7.73
N ARG A 264 7.28 -10.12 7.54
CA ARG A 264 8.32 -9.86 6.54
C ARG A 264 7.76 -9.95 5.11
N ARG A 265 6.81 -10.85 4.86
CA ARG A 265 6.08 -10.94 3.58
C ARG A 265 5.20 -9.72 3.33
N GLU A 266 4.49 -9.24 4.34
CA GLU A 266 3.75 -7.98 4.27
C GLU A 266 4.68 -6.80 3.92
N ALA A 267 5.78 -6.67 4.67
CA ALA A 267 6.79 -5.64 4.42
C ALA A 267 7.37 -5.74 3.00
N TYR A 268 7.57 -6.96 2.48
CA TYR A 268 8.01 -7.17 1.10
C TYR A 268 6.94 -6.75 0.08
N GLY A 269 5.65 -6.98 0.34
CA GLY A 269 4.55 -6.47 -0.49
C GLY A 269 4.52 -4.94 -0.56
N LEU A 270 4.69 -4.28 0.59
CA LEU A 270 4.82 -2.81 0.67
C LEU A 270 6.08 -2.32 -0.08
N PHE A 271 7.20 -3.03 0.06
CA PHE A 271 8.44 -2.73 -0.67
C PHE A 271 8.25 -2.81 -2.19
N VAL A 272 7.63 -3.89 -2.69
CA VAL A 272 7.33 -4.04 -4.11
C VAL A 272 6.40 -2.93 -4.61
N ALA A 273 5.40 -2.53 -3.81
CA ALA A 273 4.55 -1.40 -4.14
C ALA A 273 5.34 -0.10 -4.30
N ILE A 274 6.23 0.22 -3.35
CA ILE A 274 7.09 1.41 -3.40
C ILE A 274 8.06 1.33 -4.57
N ALA A 275 8.66 0.18 -4.85
CA ALA A 275 9.56 -0.01 -5.98
C ALA A 275 8.83 0.20 -7.32
N ARG A 276 7.59 -0.27 -7.45
CA ARG A 276 6.73 -0.02 -8.63
C ARG A 276 6.35 1.46 -8.74
N TRP A 277 6.08 2.14 -7.63
CA TRP A 277 5.85 3.58 -7.59
C TRP A 277 7.08 4.35 -8.09
N GLY A 278 8.28 4.04 -7.57
CA GLY A 278 9.53 4.60 -8.06
C GLY A 278 9.77 4.31 -9.54
N TYR A 279 9.48 3.09 -10.00
CA TYR A 279 9.57 2.69 -11.41
C TYR A 279 8.62 3.45 -12.34
N ALA A 280 7.43 3.82 -11.86
CA ALA A 280 6.44 4.61 -12.59
C ALA A 280 6.86 6.09 -12.80
N GLY A 281 7.99 6.52 -12.26
CA GLY A 281 8.50 7.88 -12.37
C GLY A 281 8.17 8.70 -11.12
N LEU A 282 9.08 9.59 -10.73
CA LEU A 282 8.90 10.49 -9.58
C LEU A 282 8.95 11.93 -10.09
N PRO A 283 7.83 12.50 -10.56
CA PRO A 283 7.84 13.81 -11.19
C PRO A 283 8.26 14.93 -10.23
N ARG A 284 9.06 15.87 -10.75
CA ARG A 284 9.60 17.00 -10.00
C ARG A 284 9.57 18.27 -10.83
N VAL A 285 9.51 19.38 -10.12
CA VAL A 285 9.62 20.73 -10.66
C VAL A 285 10.71 21.49 -9.93
N ARG A 286 11.36 22.42 -10.63
CA ARG A 286 12.35 23.31 -10.02
C ARG A 286 12.39 24.64 -10.75
N ILE A 287 12.39 25.74 -10.00
CA ILE A 287 12.60 27.06 -10.57
C ILE A 287 14.03 27.16 -11.12
N ILE A 288 14.14 27.58 -12.37
CA ILE A 288 15.41 27.81 -13.06
C ILE A 288 15.66 29.31 -13.30
N GLU A 289 14.61 30.09 -13.52
CA GLU A 289 14.69 31.55 -13.63
C GLU A 289 13.52 32.16 -12.84
N PRO A 290 13.77 33.18 -12.01
CA PRO A 290 15.07 33.79 -11.71
C PRO A 290 15.92 32.92 -10.78
N ALA A 291 17.25 33.04 -10.87
CA ALA A 291 18.19 32.35 -9.97
C ALA A 291 18.24 32.94 -8.55
N GLY A 292 17.48 34.00 -8.28
CA GLY A 292 17.49 34.75 -7.03
C GLY A 292 16.13 35.36 -6.72
N ARG A 293 16.12 36.63 -6.29
CA ARG A 293 14.86 37.33 -6.03
C ARG A 293 14.12 37.59 -7.33
N TRP A 294 12.82 37.38 -7.31
CA TRP A 294 11.94 37.66 -8.42
C TRP A 294 11.59 39.15 -8.48
N LYS A 295 11.68 39.75 -9.66
CA LYS A 295 11.26 41.13 -9.90
C LYS A 295 9.82 41.14 -10.41
N ARG A 296 9.01 42.07 -9.91
CA ARG A 296 7.60 42.16 -10.25
C ARG A 296 7.41 42.34 -11.75
N GLY A 297 6.55 41.52 -12.34
CA GLY A 297 6.25 41.52 -13.77
C GLY A 297 7.20 40.69 -14.63
N GLU A 298 8.30 40.15 -14.07
CA GLU A 298 9.15 39.21 -14.82
C GLU A 298 8.51 37.81 -14.87
N PRO A 299 8.70 37.04 -15.95
CA PRO A 299 8.24 35.65 -16.00
C PRO A 299 9.05 34.75 -15.05
N ILE A 300 8.47 33.62 -14.66
CA ILE A 300 9.14 32.57 -13.87
C ILE A 300 9.29 31.33 -14.76
N ALA A 301 10.52 30.83 -14.91
CA ALA A 301 10.77 29.60 -15.63
C ALA A 301 11.01 28.43 -14.67
N VAL A 302 10.33 27.33 -14.95
CA VAL A 302 10.35 26.09 -14.16
C VAL A 302 10.82 24.95 -15.06
N ALA A 303 11.83 24.22 -14.62
CA ALA A 303 12.23 22.96 -15.23
C ALA A 303 11.24 21.85 -14.85
N LEU A 304 10.86 21.05 -15.84
CA LEU A 304 9.96 19.91 -15.70
C LEU A 304 10.73 18.60 -15.81
N ASP A 305 10.51 17.70 -14.86
CA ASP A 305 11.04 16.34 -14.86
C ASP A 305 9.91 15.34 -14.60
N ASP A 306 9.61 14.46 -15.56
CA ASP A 306 8.61 13.40 -15.41
C ASP A 306 9.10 12.22 -14.54
N GLY A 307 10.37 12.28 -14.16
CA GLY A 307 11.08 11.28 -13.40
C GLY A 307 11.44 10.05 -14.22
N LEU A 308 11.21 10.02 -15.53
CA LEU A 308 11.36 8.85 -16.40
C LEU A 308 12.55 8.94 -17.37
N ARG A 309 13.05 10.15 -17.62
CA ARG A 309 14.21 10.38 -18.48
C ARG A 309 15.48 9.72 -17.92
N GLY A 310 16.37 9.31 -18.81
CA GLY A 310 17.66 8.72 -18.42
C GLY A 310 17.59 7.31 -17.84
N ARG A 311 16.40 6.69 -17.75
CA ARG A 311 16.21 5.30 -17.27
C ARG A 311 16.54 4.21 -18.29
N GLY A 312 17.03 4.59 -19.48
CA GLY A 312 17.27 3.66 -20.58
C GLY A 312 15.97 3.20 -21.27
N GLY A 313 16.12 2.32 -22.27
CA GLY A 313 14.98 1.79 -23.03
C GLY A 313 14.30 2.79 -23.97
N TRP A 314 13.11 2.42 -24.46
CA TRP A 314 12.35 3.20 -25.41
C TRP A 314 11.75 4.45 -24.75
N GLY A 315 11.99 5.63 -25.35
CA GLY A 315 11.52 6.90 -24.81
C GLY A 315 12.43 7.56 -23.76
N LYS A 316 13.63 7.02 -23.50
CA LYS A 316 14.59 7.56 -22.50
C LYS A 316 14.98 9.03 -22.70
N ASP A 317 14.91 9.51 -23.95
CA ASP A 317 15.33 10.84 -24.36
C ASP A 317 14.15 11.84 -24.43
N ARG A 318 12.93 11.40 -24.08
CA ARG A 318 11.70 12.20 -24.19
C ARG A 318 11.03 12.35 -22.83
N VAL A 319 10.50 13.54 -22.58
CA VAL A 319 9.56 13.78 -21.48
C VAL A 319 8.22 13.15 -21.84
N ARG A 320 7.59 12.48 -20.89
CA ARG A 320 6.31 11.77 -21.01
C ARG A 320 5.31 12.35 -20.00
N ILE A 321 5.05 13.65 -20.15
CA ILE A 321 4.02 14.38 -19.41
C ILE A 321 2.72 14.39 -20.22
N VAL A 322 1.59 14.22 -19.54
CA VAL A 322 0.27 14.38 -20.13
C VAL A 322 0.01 15.88 -20.34
N ARG A 323 -0.04 16.32 -21.60
CA ARG A 323 -0.07 17.76 -21.95
C ARG A 323 -1.19 18.54 -21.28
N ASP A 324 -2.37 17.94 -21.10
CA ASP A 324 -3.54 18.62 -20.55
C ASP A 324 -3.67 18.47 -19.03
N SER A 325 -2.63 17.96 -18.36
CA SER A 325 -2.64 17.71 -16.92
C SER A 325 -2.08 18.84 -16.06
N PHE A 326 -1.53 19.89 -16.68
CA PHE A 326 -0.87 20.98 -15.95
C PHE A 326 -1.85 21.77 -15.09
N SER A 327 -1.46 22.01 -13.85
CA SER A 327 -2.07 22.98 -12.96
C SER A 327 -0.99 23.93 -12.45
N VAL A 328 -1.16 25.22 -12.74
CA VAL A 328 -0.22 26.27 -12.32
C VAL A 328 -0.97 27.31 -11.51
N LYS A 329 -0.50 27.52 -10.27
CA LYS A 329 -1.02 28.53 -9.37
C LYS A 329 0.09 29.39 -8.79
N VAL A 330 -0.18 30.67 -8.59
CA VAL A 330 0.69 31.60 -7.88
C VAL A 330 -0.12 32.21 -6.74
N ASN A 331 0.36 32.06 -5.50
CA ASN A 331 -0.33 32.49 -4.28
C ASN A 331 -1.77 31.92 -4.15
N GLY A 332 -1.99 30.72 -4.69
CA GLY A 332 -3.30 30.04 -4.67
C GLY A 332 -4.22 30.40 -5.84
N GLU A 333 -3.90 31.43 -6.62
CA GLU A 333 -4.66 31.84 -7.80
C GLU A 333 -4.10 31.19 -9.07
N TRP A 334 -4.97 30.91 -10.04
CA TRP A 334 -4.54 30.39 -11.35
C TRP A 334 -3.67 31.41 -12.07
N ALA A 335 -2.60 30.95 -12.70
CA ALA A 335 -1.68 31.80 -13.44
C ALA A 335 -1.56 31.33 -14.90
N ASP A 336 -1.36 32.29 -15.80
CA ASP A 336 -1.09 32.00 -17.20
C ASP A 336 0.30 31.37 -17.35
N PHE A 337 0.42 30.41 -18.26
CA PHE A 337 1.68 29.73 -18.53
C PHE A 337 1.78 29.26 -19.97
N SER A 338 3.02 28.96 -20.38
CA SER A 338 3.34 28.27 -21.62
C SER A 338 4.35 27.15 -21.35
N VAL A 339 4.30 26.09 -22.15
CA VAL A 339 5.23 24.96 -22.07
C VAL A 339 5.94 24.83 -23.40
N ASP A 340 7.25 24.59 -23.38
CA ASP A 340 8.03 24.35 -24.59
C ASP A 340 7.59 23.07 -25.32
N GLU A 341 7.95 22.95 -26.60
CA GLU A 341 7.57 21.79 -27.41
C GLU A 341 8.10 20.47 -26.81
N GLY A 342 9.28 20.52 -26.19
CA GLY A 342 9.93 19.39 -25.54
C GLY A 342 9.37 19.02 -24.16
N MET A 343 8.43 19.80 -23.61
CA MET A 343 7.90 19.66 -22.25
C MET A 343 8.98 19.61 -21.15
N THR A 344 10.09 20.31 -21.36
CA THR A 344 11.20 20.40 -20.41
C THR A 344 11.18 21.68 -19.59
N ARG A 345 10.48 22.72 -20.07
CA ARG A 345 10.43 24.05 -19.49
C ARG A 345 9.01 24.61 -19.55
N LEU A 346 8.54 25.07 -18.40
CA LEU A 346 7.30 25.83 -18.24
C LEU A 346 7.64 27.27 -17.89
N THR A 347 7.01 28.23 -18.58
CA THR A 347 7.16 29.66 -18.31
C THR A 347 5.83 30.21 -17.80
N ILE A 348 5.84 30.75 -16.59
CA ILE A 348 4.69 31.32 -15.89
C ILE A 348 4.73 32.84 -16.05
N SER A 349 3.57 33.43 -16.32
CA SER A 349 3.31 34.86 -16.23
C SER A 349 2.60 35.13 -14.90
N PRO A 350 3.31 35.55 -13.84
CA PRO A 350 2.69 35.68 -12.53
C PRO A 350 1.69 36.84 -12.52
N PRO A 351 0.54 36.71 -11.82
CA PRO A 351 -0.37 37.82 -11.63
C PRO A 351 0.29 38.96 -10.85
N GLU A 352 -0.27 40.17 -10.96
CA GLU A 352 0.16 41.28 -10.11
C GLU A 352 -0.01 40.92 -8.64
N THR A 353 1.01 41.19 -7.84
CA THR A 353 1.02 40.89 -6.41
C THR A 353 1.68 42.01 -5.64
N ARG A 354 1.22 42.22 -4.41
CA ARG A 354 1.85 43.11 -3.41
C ARG A 354 2.64 42.33 -2.38
N GLU A 355 2.60 41.00 -2.42
CA GLU A 355 3.31 40.15 -1.48
C GLU A 355 4.83 40.27 -1.68
N ASN A 356 5.57 40.02 -0.60
CA ASN A 356 7.04 40.02 -0.60
C ASN A 356 7.62 38.63 -0.90
N GLU A 357 6.75 37.65 -1.05
CA GLU A 357 7.06 36.27 -1.37
C GLU A 357 5.98 35.73 -2.32
N LEU A 358 6.38 34.85 -3.24
CA LEU A 358 5.50 34.12 -4.13
C LEU A 358 5.53 32.64 -3.78
N ARG A 359 4.35 32.04 -3.65
CA ARG A 359 4.16 30.59 -3.62
C ARG A 359 3.73 30.14 -5.01
N VAL A 360 4.65 29.48 -5.71
CA VAL A 360 4.45 28.97 -7.06
C VAL A 360 4.17 27.48 -6.97
N ARG A 361 2.97 27.07 -7.36
CA ARG A 361 2.59 25.66 -7.46
C ARG A 361 2.55 25.26 -8.94
N VAL A 362 3.34 24.26 -9.31
CA VAL A 362 3.29 23.61 -10.62
C VAL A 362 3.09 22.12 -10.40
N ASP A 363 1.98 21.61 -10.90
CA ASP A 363 1.67 20.18 -10.88
C ASP A 363 1.32 19.69 -12.28
N PHE A 364 1.60 18.42 -12.55
CA PHE A 364 1.30 17.72 -13.78
C PHE A 364 1.31 16.21 -13.54
N GLU A 365 0.83 15.46 -14.53
CA GLU A 365 0.82 14.01 -14.53
C GLU A 365 1.77 13.44 -15.58
N ASN A 366 2.54 12.41 -15.23
CA ASN A 366 3.26 11.62 -16.23
C ASN A 366 2.36 10.53 -16.84
N VAL A 367 2.82 9.86 -17.90
CA VAL A 367 2.03 8.81 -18.60
C VAL A 367 1.62 7.60 -17.75
N PHE A 368 2.17 7.44 -16.54
CA PHE A 368 1.81 6.38 -15.60
C PHE A 368 0.87 6.85 -14.48
N GLY A 369 0.36 8.08 -14.58
CA GLY A 369 -0.53 8.63 -13.56
C GLY A 369 0.18 9.10 -12.30
N GLN A 370 1.50 9.33 -12.35
CA GLN A 370 2.25 9.90 -11.23
C GLN A 370 2.19 11.43 -11.26
N ARG A 371 2.07 12.03 -10.07
CA ARG A 371 1.93 13.47 -9.88
C ARG A 371 3.19 14.06 -9.25
N VAL A 372 3.37 15.38 -9.35
CA VAL A 372 4.57 16.05 -8.85
C VAL A 372 4.65 15.91 -7.34
N LEU A 373 5.78 15.39 -6.83
CA LEU A 373 5.92 15.08 -5.41
C LEU A 373 5.91 16.34 -4.53
N HIS A 374 6.57 17.39 -5.01
CA HIS A 374 6.75 18.67 -4.33
C HIS A 374 6.37 19.79 -5.30
N PRO A 375 5.06 20.03 -5.52
CA PRO A 375 4.61 20.94 -6.56
C PRO A 375 4.78 22.42 -6.17
N GLU A 376 4.88 22.71 -4.87
CA GLU A 376 5.00 24.08 -4.35
C GLU A 376 6.47 24.49 -4.16
N MET A 377 6.79 25.68 -4.63
CA MET A 377 8.09 26.31 -4.56
C MET A 377 7.92 27.77 -4.12
N THR A 378 8.90 28.32 -3.42
CA THR A 378 8.83 29.67 -2.87
C THR A 378 9.87 30.58 -3.50
N LEU A 379 9.47 31.80 -3.88
CA LEU A 379 10.36 32.85 -4.39
C LEU A 379 10.22 34.13 -3.59
N LYS A 380 11.35 34.71 -3.18
CA LYS A 380 11.34 36.04 -2.55
C LYS A 380 11.27 37.12 -3.62
N VAL A 381 10.48 38.15 -3.37
CA VAL A 381 10.35 39.30 -4.29
C VAL A 381 11.51 40.29 -4.02
N SER A 382 11.98 40.96 -5.07
CA SER A 382 12.90 42.09 -4.96
C SER A 382 12.20 43.26 -4.28
N ARG A 383 12.94 44.04 -3.49
CA ARG A 383 12.40 45.25 -2.87
C ARG A 383 12.05 46.29 -3.91
#